data_AF-A0A919AKE7-F1
#
_entry.id   AF-A0A919AKE7-F1
#
_cell.length_a   1.000
_cell.length_b   1.000
_cell.length_c   1.000
_cell.angle_alpha   90.00
_cell.angle_beta   90.00
_cell.angle_gamma   90.00
#
_symmetry.space_group_name_H-M   'P 1'
#
loop_
_entity.id
_entity.type
_entity.pdbx_description
1 polymer ?
#
loop_
_entity_poly.entity_id
_entity_poly.type
_entity_poly.pdbx_seq_one_letter_code
_entity_poly.pdbx_strand_id
1 'polypeptide(L)'
;MPVILIAVFIDLIGFGLIVPILPFLTLKYGGTALTGVGLISIYALMSFLAGPLWGRLSDRIGRRPTLILTFAGAACSYVVLANADSLIMLYIARALSGAMAGNVGIVMAAVADLTTAENRGRALGYVGAVFGLGFAVGPGLGGILGSIGGEVSIYYPGIAAVFLSSSAMLLAYFFMPETNIHKTEITGYSDSASKRQSWTSILGDTRKKLLFTMFVIIAAGQSITFSITPFWLGAVLDWNQKEVGYLLMLGGLAVAFVQSIVVGPLFKAIGEEKALMVGASLCITGCLVLIMSPPSIIIAVCAFPIIMSGTTLAFPAMNSIISNRTDQQTQGAALGLSNGLSSLGRVIGPLSAGVLFTPAAPDSPFIVVAFVGGVCILWSLFELRAQSRP
;
A
#
# COMPACT_ATOMS: atom_id res chain seq x y z
N MET A 1 15.21 -0.29 -17.25
CA MET A 1 14.69 0.18 -15.94
C MET A 1 13.73 1.37 -16.06
N PRO A 2 14.06 2.50 -16.72
CA PRO A 2 13.16 3.68 -16.73
C PRO A 2 11.75 3.39 -17.27
N VAL A 3 11.65 2.64 -18.37
CA VAL A 3 10.34 2.25 -18.96
C VAL A 3 9.47 1.49 -17.95
N ILE A 4 10.05 0.57 -17.17
CA ILE A 4 9.33 -0.20 -16.15
C ILE A 4 8.79 0.74 -15.07
N LEU A 5 9.65 1.64 -14.58
CA LEU A 5 9.28 2.62 -13.56
C LEU A 5 8.16 3.56 -14.04
N ILE A 6 8.23 4.04 -15.29
CA ILE A 6 7.21 4.90 -15.88
C ILE A 6 5.88 4.15 -16.07
N ALA A 7 5.90 2.93 -16.60
CA ALA A 7 4.68 2.15 -16.80
C ALA A 7 3.94 1.90 -15.47
N VAL A 8 4.68 1.58 -14.41
CA VAL A 8 4.13 1.35 -13.08
C VAL A 8 3.64 2.65 -12.44
N PHE A 9 4.40 3.74 -12.61
CA PHE A 9 3.97 5.06 -12.15
C PHE A 9 2.60 5.43 -12.71
N ILE A 10 2.43 5.25 -14.04
CA ILE A 10 1.18 5.52 -14.75
C ILE A 10 0.03 4.66 -14.19
N ASP A 11 0.27 3.37 -13.98
CA ASP A 11 -0.76 2.47 -13.43
C ASP A 11 -1.15 2.83 -11.98
N LEU A 12 -0.18 3.25 -11.16
CA LEU A 12 -0.44 3.69 -9.79
C LEU A 12 -1.23 4.99 -9.70
N ILE A 13 -1.06 5.90 -10.67
CA ILE A 13 -1.95 7.05 -10.80
C ILE A 13 -3.37 6.55 -11.03
N GLY A 14 -3.57 5.62 -11.97
CA GLY A 14 -4.88 5.01 -12.26
C GLY A 14 -5.55 4.41 -11.02
N PHE A 15 -4.81 3.67 -10.21
CA PHE A 15 -5.29 3.17 -8.92
C PHE A 15 -5.68 4.33 -7.97
N GLY A 16 -4.81 5.33 -7.83
CA GLY A 16 -5.02 6.46 -6.93
C GLY A 16 -6.18 7.37 -7.35
N LEU A 17 -6.53 7.44 -8.64
CA LEU A 17 -7.69 8.18 -9.14
C LEU A 17 -8.99 7.73 -8.47
N ILE A 18 -9.09 6.45 -8.13
CA ILE A 18 -10.34 5.83 -7.68
C ILE A 18 -10.58 6.05 -6.18
N VAL A 19 -9.51 5.97 -5.39
CA VAL A 19 -9.55 5.94 -3.92
C VAL A 19 -10.39 7.06 -3.27
N PRO A 20 -10.19 8.36 -3.57
CA PRO A 20 -10.89 9.43 -2.85
C PRO A 20 -12.41 9.46 -3.10
N ILE A 21 -12.88 8.79 -4.15
CA ILE A 21 -14.28 8.87 -4.61
C ILE A 21 -15.10 7.68 -4.10
N LEU A 22 -14.49 6.52 -3.89
CA LEU A 22 -15.18 5.30 -3.40
C LEU A 22 -16.06 5.53 -2.16
N PRO A 23 -15.64 6.31 -1.15
CA PRO A 23 -16.44 6.57 0.04
C PRO A 23 -17.76 7.27 -0.29
N PHE A 24 -17.69 8.29 -1.13
CA PHE A 24 -18.86 9.06 -1.55
C PHE A 24 -19.81 8.25 -2.43
N LEU A 25 -19.28 7.42 -3.33
CA LEU A 25 -20.09 6.50 -4.13
C LEU A 25 -20.76 5.43 -3.28
N THR A 26 -20.06 4.94 -2.27
CA THR A 26 -20.62 3.95 -1.34
C THR A 26 -21.86 4.54 -0.67
N LEU A 27 -21.76 5.77 -0.16
CA LEU A 27 -22.89 6.47 0.46
C LEU A 27 -24.00 6.75 -0.56
N LYS A 28 -23.65 7.20 -1.78
CA LYS A 28 -24.60 7.43 -2.88
C LYS A 28 -25.43 6.19 -3.23
N TYR A 29 -24.82 5.00 -3.17
CA TYR A 29 -25.51 3.72 -3.44
C TYR A 29 -26.09 3.06 -2.18
N GLY A 30 -26.30 3.82 -1.09
CA GLY A 30 -26.96 3.35 0.14
C GLY A 30 -26.09 2.47 1.04
N GLY A 31 -24.79 2.44 0.83
CA GLY A 31 -23.83 1.75 1.68
C GLY A 31 -23.47 2.54 2.95
N THR A 32 -22.67 1.92 3.80
CA THR A 32 -22.10 2.48 5.03
C THR A 32 -20.59 2.60 4.96
N ALA A 33 -19.97 3.22 5.97
CA ALA A 33 -18.51 3.23 6.11
C ALA A 33 -17.92 1.82 6.02
N LEU A 34 -18.54 0.82 6.67
CA LEU A 34 -18.11 -0.58 6.62
C LEU A 34 -18.10 -1.16 5.20
N THR A 35 -19.13 -0.88 4.40
CA THR A 35 -19.13 -1.34 2.99
C THR A 35 -18.11 -0.59 2.14
N GLY A 36 -17.84 0.68 2.43
CA GLY A 36 -16.90 1.46 1.63
C GLY A 36 -15.44 1.12 1.92
N VAL A 37 -15.09 0.92 3.20
CA VAL A 37 -13.77 0.34 3.54
C VAL A 37 -13.66 -1.11 3.07
N GLY A 38 -14.79 -1.83 2.97
CA GLY A 38 -14.88 -3.16 2.35
C GLY A 38 -14.43 -3.18 0.89
N LEU A 39 -14.63 -2.11 0.12
CA LEU A 39 -14.11 -1.98 -1.26
C LEU A 39 -12.57 -1.89 -1.32
N ILE A 40 -11.95 -1.38 -0.25
CA ILE A 40 -10.49 -1.35 -0.10
C ILE A 40 -10.00 -2.75 0.31
N SER A 41 -10.68 -3.39 1.26
CA SER A 41 -10.35 -4.73 1.74
C SER A 41 -10.50 -5.81 0.67
N ILE A 42 -11.56 -5.79 -0.14
CA ILE A 42 -11.74 -6.80 -1.21
C ILE A 42 -10.65 -6.71 -2.26
N TYR A 43 -10.20 -5.50 -2.61
CA TYR A 43 -9.06 -5.30 -3.50
C TYR A 43 -7.78 -5.91 -2.91
N ALA A 44 -7.49 -5.59 -1.64
CA ALA A 44 -6.31 -6.10 -0.95
C ALA A 44 -6.35 -7.63 -0.83
N LEU A 45 -7.53 -8.20 -0.56
CA LEU A 45 -7.73 -9.65 -0.46
C LEU A 45 -7.48 -10.33 -1.80
N MET A 46 -8.08 -9.83 -2.87
CA MET A 46 -7.89 -10.41 -4.20
C MET A 46 -6.44 -10.25 -4.69
N SER A 47 -5.78 -9.13 -4.38
CA SER A 47 -4.36 -8.93 -4.66
C SER A 47 -3.47 -9.91 -3.90
N PHE A 48 -3.77 -10.16 -2.63
CA PHE A 48 -3.07 -11.17 -1.83
C PHE A 48 -3.21 -12.58 -2.40
N LEU A 49 -4.43 -12.98 -2.77
CA LEU A 49 -4.71 -14.30 -3.32
C LEU A 49 -4.09 -14.50 -4.72
N ALA A 50 -4.15 -13.47 -5.57
CA ALA A 50 -3.63 -13.53 -6.94
C ALA A 50 -2.11 -13.31 -7.03
N GLY A 51 -1.49 -12.62 -6.07
CA GLY A 51 -0.07 -12.26 -6.10
C GLY A 51 0.88 -13.44 -6.38
N PRO A 52 0.78 -14.56 -5.65
CA PRO A 52 1.60 -15.75 -5.91
C PRO A 52 1.37 -16.36 -7.31
N LEU A 53 0.15 -16.29 -7.82
CA LEU A 53 -0.19 -16.80 -9.16
C LEU A 53 0.51 -15.95 -10.23
N TRP A 54 0.48 -14.63 -10.08
CA TRP A 54 1.17 -13.70 -10.99
C TRP A 54 2.70 -13.83 -10.92
N GLY A 55 3.27 -14.02 -9.72
CA GLY A 55 4.69 -14.28 -9.55
C GLY A 55 5.14 -15.52 -10.32
N ARG A 56 4.45 -16.65 -10.10
CA ARG A 56 4.73 -17.92 -10.80
C ARG A 56 4.54 -17.81 -12.30
N LEU A 57 3.49 -17.11 -12.74
CA LEU A 57 3.25 -16.89 -14.15
C LEU A 57 4.37 -16.05 -14.76
N SER A 58 4.82 -15.00 -14.08
CA SER A 58 5.93 -14.16 -14.51
C SER A 58 7.26 -14.89 -14.62
N ASP A 59 7.53 -15.81 -13.69
CA ASP A 59 8.71 -16.67 -13.77
C ASP A 59 8.62 -17.60 -14.99
N ARG A 60 7.43 -18.10 -15.32
CA ARG A 60 7.19 -19.05 -16.42
C ARG A 60 7.18 -18.43 -17.81
N ILE A 61 6.39 -17.38 -18.03
CA ILE A 61 6.20 -16.79 -19.37
C ILE A 61 7.06 -15.54 -19.60
N GLY A 62 7.67 -14.99 -18.54
CA GLY A 62 8.49 -13.79 -18.57
C GLY A 62 7.85 -12.58 -17.88
N ARG A 63 8.67 -11.59 -17.53
CA ARG A 63 8.27 -10.39 -16.75
C ARG A 63 7.44 -9.43 -17.60
N ARG A 64 7.87 -9.20 -18.85
CA ARG A 64 7.17 -8.33 -19.80
C ARG A 64 5.74 -8.81 -20.14
N PRO A 65 5.51 -10.05 -20.62
CA PRO A 65 4.16 -10.49 -20.99
C PRO A 65 3.23 -10.53 -19.80
N THR A 66 3.71 -10.90 -18.61
CA THR A 66 2.87 -10.89 -17.41
C THR A 66 2.48 -9.47 -16.98
N LEU A 67 3.39 -8.48 -17.09
CA LEU A 67 3.02 -7.08 -16.83
C LEU A 67 1.95 -6.58 -17.79
N ILE A 68 2.08 -6.87 -19.09
CA ILE A 68 1.09 -6.53 -20.11
C ILE A 68 -0.28 -7.11 -19.75
N LEU A 69 -0.34 -8.38 -19.33
CA LEU A 69 -1.58 -9.03 -18.90
C LEU A 69 -2.19 -8.35 -17.67
N THR A 70 -1.38 -7.99 -16.67
CA THR A 70 -1.88 -7.30 -15.47
C THR A 70 -2.41 -5.90 -15.81
N PHE A 71 -1.75 -5.13 -16.68
CA PHE A 71 -2.22 -3.82 -17.10
C PHE A 71 -3.49 -3.90 -17.97
N ALA A 72 -3.57 -4.89 -18.85
CA ALA A 72 -4.78 -5.16 -19.64
C ALA A 72 -5.96 -5.51 -18.72
N GLY A 73 -5.75 -6.41 -17.75
CA GLY A 73 -6.76 -6.78 -16.76
C GLY A 73 -7.19 -5.60 -15.89
N ALA A 74 -6.25 -4.75 -15.48
CA ALA A 74 -6.55 -3.52 -14.75
C ALA A 74 -7.43 -2.57 -15.58
N ALA A 75 -7.08 -2.34 -16.86
CA ALA A 75 -7.89 -1.53 -17.77
C ALA A 75 -9.31 -2.09 -17.92
N CYS A 76 -9.48 -3.41 -18.13
CA CYS A 76 -10.79 -4.04 -18.17
C CYS A 76 -11.58 -3.83 -16.86
N SER A 77 -10.92 -3.94 -15.71
CA SER A 77 -11.56 -3.70 -14.41
C SER A 77 -12.01 -2.24 -14.23
N TYR A 78 -11.24 -1.28 -14.75
CA TYR A 78 -11.62 0.12 -14.74
C TYR A 78 -12.74 0.45 -15.72
N VAL A 79 -12.89 -0.29 -16.83
CA VAL A 79 -14.08 -0.20 -17.69
C VAL A 79 -15.33 -0.62 -16.92
N VAL A 80 -15.28 -1.74 -16.21
CA VAL A 80 -16.39 -2.17 -15.34
C VAL A 80 -16.65 -1.12 -14.27
N LEU A 81 -15.61 -0.58 -13.65
CA LEU A 81 -15.73 0.44 -12.61
C LEU A 81 -16.35 1.75 -13.13
N ALA A 82 -15.94 2.23 -14.29
CA ALA A 82 -16.42 3.48 -14.88
C ALA A 82 -17.93 3.45 -15.17
N ASN A 83 -18.47 2.25 -15.41
CA ASN A 83 -19.88 2.00 -15.67
C ASN A 83 -20.63 1.49 -14.44
N ALA A 84 -20.04 1.55 -13.25
CA ALA A 84 -20.68 1.06 -12.03
C ALA A 84 -21.85 1.96 -11.62
N ASP A 85 -23.02 1.33 -11.45
CA ASP A 85 -24.29 1.98 -11.08
C ASP A 85 -24.83 1.50 -9.72
N SER A 86 -24.10 0.60 -9.07
CA SER A 86 -24.52 -0.07 -7.84
C SER A 86 -23.33 -0.48 -6.99
N LEU A 87 -23.55 -0.65 -5.69
CA LEU A 87 -22.52 -1.07 -4.75
C LEU A 87 -21.93 -2.44 -5.12
N ILE A 88 -22.77 -3.38 -5.60
CA ILE A 88 -22.32 -4.71 -6.03
C ILE A 88 -21.37 -4.60 -7.23
N MET A 89 -21.69 -3.74 -8.21
CA MET A 89 -20.82 -3.53 -9.37
C MET A 89 -19.48 -2.90 -8.97
N LEU A 90 -19.46 -2.00 -7.98
CA LEU A 90 -18.21 -1.50 -7.38
C LEU A 90 -17.39 -2.65 -6.77
N TYR A 91 -18.00 -3.52 -5.98
CA TYR A 91 -17.30 -4.68 -5.40
C TYR A 91 -16.73 -5.62 -6.46
N ILE A 92 -17.49 -5.93 -7.51
CA ILE A 92 -17.03 -6.77 -8.63
C ILE A 92 -15.83 -6.11 -9.32
N ALA A 93 -15.93 -4.83 -9.66
CA ALA A 93 -14.86 -4.10 -10.31
C ALA A 93 -13.59 -4.05 -9.45
N ARG A 94 -13.74 -3.82 -8.13
CA ARG A 94 -12.62 -3.77 -7.18
C ARG A 94 -11.99 -5.14 -6.95
N ALA A 95 -12.79 -6.21 -6.89
CA ALA A 95 -12.30 -7.58 -6.81
C ALA A 95 -11.48 -7.94 -8.06
N LEU A 96 -11.97 -7.59 -9.26
CA LEU A 96 -11.25 -7.79 -10.51
C LEU A 96 -9.97 -6.96 -10.57
N SER A 97 -10.02 -5.68 -10.17
CA SER A 97 -8.83 -4.82 -10.07
C SER A 97 -7.77 -5.45 -9.16
N GLY A 98 -8.19 -5.95 -7.98
CA GLY A 98 -7.29 -6.58 -7.02
C GLY A 98 -6.69 -7.87 -7.55
N ALA A 99 -7.49 -8.70 -8.22
CA ALA A 99 -7.03 -9.91 -8.86
C ALA A 99 -5.99 -9.64 -9.97
N MET A 100 -5.99 -8.45 -10.57
CA MET A 100 -5.04 -8.03 -11.61
C MET A 100 -3.85 -7.24 -11.05
N ALA A 101 -3.81 -6.94 -9.74
CA ALA A 101 -2.79 -6.12 -9.07
C ALA A 101 -1.47 -6.87 -8.78
N GLY A 102 -1.11 -7.88 -9.57
CA GLY A 102 0.13 -8.64 -9.43
C GLY A 102 1.39 -7.90 -9.90
N ASN A 103 1.22 -6.74 -10.52
CA ASN A 103 2.30 -5.96 -11.16
C ASN A 103 3.41 -5.53 -10.19
N VAL A 104 3.09 -5.18 -8.94
CA VAL A 104 4.08 -4.72 -7.94
C VAL A 104 5.21 -5.74 -7.75
N GLY A 105 4.85 -7.01 -7.52
CA GLY A 105 5.84 -8.08 -7.32
C GLY A 105 6.69 -8.33 -8.57
N ILE A 106 6.06 -8.28 -9.74
CA ILE A 106 6.73 -8.49 -11.03
C ILE A 106 7.73 -7.36 -11.30
N VAL A 107 7.41 -6.12 -10.93
CA VAL A 107 8.28 -4.96 -11.09
C VAL A 107 9.50 -5.03 -10.18
N MET A 108 9.29 -5.40 -8.90
CA MET A 108 10.39 -5.60 -7.97
C MET A 108 11.35 -6.67 -8.50
N ALA A 109 10.81 -7.77 -9.06
CA ALA A 109 11.60 -8.82 -9.68
C ALA A 109 12.32 -8.31 -10.95
N ALA A 110 11.64 -7.63 -11.86
CA ALA A 110 12.23 -7.11 -13.09
C ALA A 110 13.34 -6.07 -12.84
N VAL A 111 13.20 -5.23 -11.80
CA VAL A 111 14.25 -4.30 -11.38
C VAL A 111 15.42 -5.05 -10.74
N ALA A 112 15.16 -6.09 -9.94
CA ALA A 112 16.20 -6.95 -9.38
C ALA A 112 16.98 -7.72 -10.46
N ASP A 113 16.31 -8.16 -11.53
CA ASP A 113 16.91 -8.84 -12.69
C ASP A 113 17.89 -7.92 -13.45
N LEU A 114 17.61 -6.61 -13.48
CA LEU A 114 18.42 -5.62 -14.19
C LEU A 114 19.54 -4.99 -13.34
N THR A 115 19.71 -5.39 -12.08
CA THR A 115 20.59 -4.70 -11.13
C THR A 115 21.59 -5.64 -10.48
N THR A 116 22.81 -5.14 -10.29
CA THR A 116 23.84 -5.85 -9.50
C THR A 116 23.47 -5.85 -8.02
N ALA A 117 23.99 -6.81 -7.26
CA ALA A 117 23.72 -6.93 -5.83
C ALA A 117 24.04 -5.64 -5.05
N GLU A 118 25.13 -4.96 -5.40
CA GLU A 118 25.56 -3.70 -4.78
C GLU A 118 24.59 -2.54 -5.03
N ASN A 119 24.02 -2.45 -6.25
CA ASN A 119 23.12 -1.36 -6.63
C ASN A 119 21.63 -1.67 -6.39
N ARG A 120 21.29 -2.89 -5.99
CA ARG A 120 19.91 -3.36 -5.85
C ARG A 120 19.09 -2.53 -4.86
N GLY A 121 19.67 -2.18 -3.72
CA GLY A 121 18.99 -1.35 -2.71
C GLY A 121 18.59 0.02 -3.26
N ARG A 122 19.49 0.68 -4.00
CA ARG A 122 19.22 1.95 -4.66
C ARG A 122 18.13 1.82 -5.73
N ALA A 123 18.17 0.75 -6.52
CA ALA A 123 17.19 0.52 -7.57
C ALA A 123 15.78 0.22 -7.02
N LEU A 124 15.67 -0.58 -5.97
CA LEU A 124 14.42 -0.81 -5.26
C LEU A 124 13.92 0.47 -4.57
N GLY A 125 14.83 1.34 -4.12
CA GLY A 125 14.50 2.69 -3.66
C GLY A 125 13.78 3.54 -4.71
N TYR A 126 14.20 3.46 -5.98
CA TYR A 126 13.48 4.13 -7.08
C TYR A 126 12.07 3.59 -7.28
N VAL A 127 11.86 2.28 -7.09
CA VAL A 127 10.51 1.71 -7.12
C VAL A 127 9.68 2.32 -5.98
N GLY A 128 10.19 2.35 -4.75
CA GLY A 128 9.50 2.99 -3.62
C GLY A 128 9.11 4.45 -3.90
N ALA A 129 10.02 5.25 -4.47
CA ALA A 129 9.77 6.65 -4.82
C ALA A 129 8.65 6.80 -5.85
N VAL A 130 8.64 5.97 -6.90
CA VAL A 130 7.57 5.93 -7.91
C VAL A 130 6.22 5.60 -7.28
N PHE A 131 6.20 4.66 -6.32
CA PHE A 131 4.98 4.34 -5.60
C PHE A 131 4.48 5.54 -4.79
N GLY A 132 5.34 6.15 -3.99
CA GLY A 132 5.00 7.35 -3.22
C GLY A 132 4.43 8.47 -4.10
N LEU A 133 5.07 8.76 -5.25
CA LEU A 133 4.58 9.76 -6.20
C LEU A 133 3.24 9.38 -6.83
N GLY A 134 3.04 8.12 -7.22
CA GLY A 134 1.76 7.65 -7.77
C GLY A 134 0.62 7.79 -6.78
N PHE A 135 0.88 7.42 -5.51
CA PHE A 135 -0.07 7.59 -4.40
C PHE A 135 -0.31 9.06 -4.02
N ALA A 136 0.59 9.98 -4.38
CA ALA A 136 0.38 11.42 -4.21
C ALA A 136 -0.45 12.01 -5.35
N VAL A 137 -0.05 11.77 -6.60
CA VAL A 137 -0.68 12.39 -7.78
C VAL A 137 -2.09 11.82 -8.03
N GLY A 138 -2.26 10.51 -7.84
CA GLY A 138 -3.50 9.80 -8.12
C GLY A 138 -4.72 10.40 -7.40
N PRO A 139 -4.75 10.47 -6.05
CA PRO A 139 -5.90 10.99 -5.32
C PRO A 139 -6.24 12.45 -5.65
N GLY A 140 -5.24 13.30 -5.86
CA GLY A 140 -5.46 14.69 -6.25
C GLY A 140 -6.18 14.81 -7.59
N LEU A 141 -5.72 14.09 -8.60
CA LEU A 141 -6.38 14.02 -9.90
C LEU A 141 -7.74 13.32 -9.82
N GLY A 142 -7.85 12.28 -9.00
CA GLY A 142 -9.08 11.53 -8.78
C GLY A 142 -10.19 12.42 -8.23
N GLY A 143 -9.92 13.16 -7.17
CA GLY A 143 -10.88 14.10 -6.58
C GLY A 143 -11.34 15.18 -7.58
N ILE A 144 -10.44 15.70 -8.40
CA ILE A 144 -10.79 16.66 -9.47
C ILE A 144 -11.70 16.01 -10.50
N LEU A 145 -11.29 14.87 -11.09
CA LEU A 145 -12.05 14.19 -12.13
C LEU A 145 -13.42 13.72 -11.63
N GLY A 146 -13.50 13.24 -10.39
CA GLY A 146 -14.75 12.77 -9.79
C GLY A 146 -15.76 13.89 -9.58
N SER A 147 -15.28 15.13 -9.44
CA SER A 147 -16.11 16.33 -9.27
C SER A 147 -16.60 16.98 -10.57
N ILE A 148 -16.18 16.46 -11.73
CA ILE A 148 -16.65 16.95 -13.02
C ILE A 148 -18.16 16.67 -13.14
N GLY A 149 -18.93 17.71 -13.46
CA GLY A 149 -20.39 17.64 -13.58
C GLY A 149 -21.14 17.90 -12.27
N GLY A 150 -20.45 18.23 -11.17
CA GLY A 150 -21.07 18.66 -9.91
C GLY A 150 -21.64 17.53 -9.04
N GLU A 151 -21.86 16.35 -9.61
CA GLU A 151 -22.27 15.15 -8.88
C GLU A 151 -21.11 14.19 -8.62
N VAL A 152 -21.24 13.37 -7.59
CA VAL A 152 -20.32 12.25 -7.33
C VAL A 152 -20.47 11.20 -8.44
N SER A 153 -19.44 11.07 -9.27
CA SER A 153 -19.40 10.12 -10.39
C SER A 153 -18.04 9.45 -10.53
N ILE A 154 -18.04 8.15 -10.76
CA ILE A 154 -16.83 7.36 -11.03
C ILE A 154 -16.43 7.36 -12.50
N TYR A 155 -17.28 7.88 -13.39
CA TYR A 155 -17.11 7.73 -14.82
C TYR A 155 -15.80 8.37 -15.34
N TYR A 156 -15.59 9.66 -15.11
CA TYR A 156 -14.36 10.35 -15.58
C TYR A 156 -13.07 9.81 -14.93
N PRO A 157 -13.01 9.58 -13.60
CA PRO A 157 -11.88 8.89 -12.97
C PRO A 157 -11.64 7.51 -13.55
N GLY A 158 -12.70 6.73 -13.77
CA GLY A 158 -12.63 5.38 -14.32
C GLY A 158 -12.10 5.37 -15.76
N ILE A 159 -12.63 6.22 -16.65
CA ILE A 159 -12.14 6.35 -18.03
C ILE A 159 -10.68 6.83 -18.06
N ALA A 160 -10.31 7.78 -17.20
CA ALA A 160 -8.91 8.20 -17.08
C ALA A 160 -8.02 7.04 -16.60
N ALA A 161 -8.48 6.22 -15.65
CA ALA A 161 -7.76 5.03 -15.21
C ALA A 161 -7.62 3.98 -16.32
N VAL A 162 -8.66 3.77 -17.15
CA VAL A 162 -8.59 2.92 -18.36
C VAL A 162 -7.50 3.42 -19.30
N PHE A 163 -7.48 4.72 -19.59
CA PHE A 163 -6.49 5.33 -20.47
C PHE A 163 -5.07 5.17 -19.91
N LEU A 164 -4.87 5.39 -18.61
CA LEU A 164 -3.58 5.24 -17.95
C LEU A 164 -3.09 3.79 -17.98
N SER A 165 -3.90 2.80 -17.55
CA SER A 165 -3.48 1.40 -17.58
C SER A 165 -3.29 0.87 -19.01
N SER A 166 -4.09 1.34 -19.98
CA SER A 166 -3.88 1.03 -21.40
C SER A 166 -2.58 1.65 -21.94
N SER A 167 -2.24 2.87 -21.52
CA SER A 167 -0.96 3.51 -21.85
C SER A 167 0.22 2.76 -21.23
N ALA A 168 0.12 2.33 -19.97
CA ALA A 168 1.12 1.48 -19.32
C ALA A 168 1.30 0.14 -20.04
N MET A 169 0.19 -0.49 -20.46
CA MET A 169 0.19 -1.70 -21.28
C MET A 169 0.92 -1.49 -22.61
N LEU A 170 0.59 -0.42 -23.35
CA LEU A 170 1.25 -0.11 -24.62
C LEU A 170 2.73 0.22 -24.45
N LEU A 171 3.09 0.97 -23.40
CA LEU A 171 4.48 1.25 -23.07
C LEU A 171 5.27 -0.03 -22.78
N ALA A 172 4.70 -0.95 -22.00
CA ALA A 172 5.31 -2.26 -21.74
C ALA A 172 5.35 -3.13 -23.01
N TYR A 173 4.33 -3.05 -23.86
CA TYR A 173 4.29 -3.79 -25.11
C TYR A 173 5.34 -3.29 -26.11
N PHE A 174 5.54 -2.00 -26.29
CA PHE A 174 6.47 -1.50 -27.31
C PHE A 174 7.91 -1.32 -26.80
N PHE A 175 8.10 -0.91 -25.54
CA PHE A 175 9.40 -0.42 -25.07
C PHE A 175 10.03 -1.25 -23.96
N MET A 176 9.29 -2.12 -23.28
CA MET A 176 9.86 -2.94 -22.21
C MET A 176 10.56 -4.17 -22.79
N PRO A 177 11.87 -4.37 -22.57
CA PRO A 177 12.52 -5.63 -22.90
C PRO A 177 12.10 -6.73 -21.92
N GLU A 178 12.24 -7.99 -22.33
CA GLU A 178 12.14 -9.10 -21.40
C GLU A 178 13.35 -9.06 -20.44
N THR A 179 13.10 -9.16 -19.14
CA THR A 179 14.15 -9.11 -18.11
C THR A 179 14.43 -10.46 -17.47
N ASN A 180 13.52 -11.43 -17.63
CA ASN A 180 13.75 -12.77 -17.11
C ASN A 180 14.76 -13.53 -17.97
N ILE A 181 16.01 -13.58 -17.51
CA ILE A 181 17.14 -14.21 -18.21
C ILE A 181 17.00 -15.76 -18.19
N HIS A 182 16.34 -16.34 -17.19
CA HIS A 182 16.19 -17.79 -17.02
C HIS A 182 14.95 -18.37 -17.71
N LYS A 183 14.26 -17.60 -18.56
CA LYS A 183 13.04 -18.02 -19.28
C LYS A 183 13.17 -19.36 -20.02
N THR A 184 14.40 -19.74 -20.39
CA THR A 184 14.71 -20.92 -21.21
C THR A 184 15.06 -22.17 -20.39
N GLU A 185 15.44 -22.04 -19.11
CA GLU A 185 15.89 -23.19 -18.28
C GLU A 185 14.75 -23.86 -17.50
N ILE A 186 13.56 -23.24 -17.42
CA ILE A 186 12.38 -23.76 -16.72
C ILE A 186 11.53 -24.69 -17.62
N THR A 187 12.19 -25.44 -18.52
CA THR A 187 11.56 -26.57 -19.23
C THR A 187 11.70 -27.88 -18.44
N GLY A 188 12.61 -27.93 -17.47
CA GLY A 188 12.58 -28.92 -16.40
C GLY A 188 11.65 -28.45 -15.30
N TYR A 189 10.45 -29.02 -15.20
CA TYR A 189 9.70 -29.00 -13.95
C TYR A 189 10.53 -29.81 -12.94
N SER A 190 11.50 -29.14 -12.33
CA SER A 190 12.12 -29.65 -11.13
C SER A 190 11.14 -29.37 -10.00
N ASP A 191 10.51 -30.44 -9.52
CA ASP A 191 9.89 -30.53 -8.20
C ASP A 191 10.89 -30.32 -7.05
N SER A 192 12.09 -29.78 -7.33
CA SER A 192 12.73 -28.81 -6.44
C SER A 192 11.86 -27.54 -6.44
N ALA A 193 10.69 -27.52 -5.81
CA ALA A 193 10.62 -27.30 -4.37
C ALA A 193 12.01 -26.97 -3.81
N SER A 194 12.54 -25.78 -4.17
CA SER A 194 13.59 -25.11 -3.41
C SER A 194 13.21 -25.35 -1.96
N LYS A 195 13.96 -26.22 -1.24
CA LYS A 195 13.69 -26.69 0.12
C LYS A 195 12.75 -25.68 0.76
N ARG A 196 11.44 -25.95 0.73
CA ARG A 196 10.43 -24.94 1.02
C ARG A 196 10.62 -24.70 2.49
N GLN A 197 11.50 -23.77 2.85
CA GLN A 197 11.89 -23.56 4.22
C GLN A 197 10.59 -23.22 4.89
N SER A 198 10.16 -24.15 5.73
CA SER A 198 8.82 -24.09 6.27
C SER A 198 8.72 -22.76 6.99
N TRP A 199 7.67 -21.99 6.75
CA TRP A 199 7.46 -20.73 7.47
C TRP A 199 7.54 -20.94 9.00
N THR A 200 7.30 -22.18 9.46
CA THR A 200 7.50 -22.62 10.85
C THR A 200 8.96 -22.55 11.33
N SER A 201 9.97 -22.73 10.48
CA SER A 201 11.38 -22.56 10.87
C SER A 201 11.75 -21.08 10.97
N ILE A 202 11.15 -20.21 10.16
CA ILE A 202 11.31 -18.75 10.23
C ILE A 202 10.61 -18.21 11.49
N LEU A 203 9.42 -18.73 11.79
CA LEU A 203 8.64 -18.43 12.99
C LEU A 203 9.01 -19.32 14.18
N GLY A 204 10.17 -19.99 14.18
CA GLY A 204 10.54 -20.96 15.21
C GLY A 204 10.79 -20.31 16.58
N ASP A 205 11.24 -19.05 16.58
CA ASP A 205 11.58 -18.29 17.78
C ASP A 205 10.45 -17.31 18.16
N THR A 206 10.13 -17.25 19.45
CA THR A 206 9.21 -16.28 20.05
C THR A 206 9.54 -14.84 19.65
N ARG A 207 10.83 -14.45 19.56
CA ARG A 207 11.23 -13.10 19.16
C ARG A 207 10.90 -12.81 17.70
N LYS A 208 11.08 -13.79 16.81
CA LYS A 208 10.69 -13.68 15.39
C LYS A 208 9.17 -13.63 15.24
N LYS A 209 8.42 -14.46 15.98
CA LYS A 209 6.94 -14.38 16.01
C LYS A 209 6.47 -12.98 16.42
N LEU A 210 7.05 -12.41 17.47
CA LEU A 210 6.71 -11.07 17.93
C LEU A 210 6.99 -9.99 16.86
N LEU A 211 8.15 -10.07 16.17
CA LEU A 211 8.50 -9.19 15.07
C LEU A 211 7.47 -9.24 13.92
N PHE A 212 7.10 -10.44 13.47
CA PHE A 212 6.11 -10.61 12.40
C PHE A 212 4.70 -10.18 12.83
N THR A 213 4.31 -10.41 14.08
CA THR A 213 3.05 -9.90 14.64
C THR A 213 3.02 -8.37 14.64
N MET A 214 4.12 -7.72 15.04
CA MET A 214 4.23 -6.26 15.00
C MET A 214 4.14 -5.71 13.57
N PHE A 215 4.67 -6.44 12.59
CA PHE A 215 4.53 -6.06 11.19
C PHE A 215 3.06 -6.03 10.73
N VAL A 216 2.27 -7.03 11.13
CA VAL A 216 0.82 -7.07 10.83
C VAL A 216 0.10 -5.92 11.52
N ILE A 217 0.40 -5.66 12.79
CA ILE A 217 -0.22 -4.59 13.59
C ILE A 217 0.05 -3.21 12.96
N ILE A 218 1.31 -2.94 12.57
CA ILE A 218 1.70 -1.69 11.89
C ILE A 218 1.00 -1.57 10.54
N ALA A 219 0.98 -2.64 9.73
CA ALA A 219 0.31 -2.64 8.43
C ALA A 219 -1.21 -2.39 8.56
N ALA A 220 -1.84 -2.93 9.61
CA ALA A 220 -3.23 -2.68 9.92
C ALA A 220 -3.48 -1.22 10.31
N GLY A 221 -2.65 -0.63 11.19
CA GLY A 221 -2.76 0.79 11.58
C GLY A 221 -2.62 1.75 10.40
N GLN A 222 -1.68 1.48 9.49
CA GLN A 222 -1.53 2.23 8.24
C GLN A 222 -2.80 2.11 7.37
N SER A 223 -3.34 0.89 7.21
CA SER A 223 -4.52 0.65 6.40
C SER A 223 -5.79 1.27 6.99
N ILE A 224 -5.96 1.25 8.32
CA ILE A 224 -7.04 1.95 9.04
C ILE A 224 -7.00 3.43 8.69
N THR A 225 -5.84 4.07 8.89
CA THR A 225 -5.65 5.51 8.61
C THR A 225 -6.08 5.84 7.19
N PHE A 226 -5.53 5.13 6.20
CA PHE A 226 -5.79 5.44 4.79
C PHE A 226 -7.26 5.20 4.38
N SER A 227 -7.87 4.12 4.87
CA SER A 227 -9.23 3.73 4.47
C SER A 227 -10.32 4.60 5.09
N ILE A 228 -10.16 5.04 6.33
CA ILE A 228 -11.21 5.79 7.04
C ILE A 228 -11.11 7.30 6.88
N THR A 229 -9.93 7.82 6.50
CA THR A 229 -9.69 9.26 6.33
C THR A 229 -10.79 9.96 5.52
N PRO A 230 -11.20 9.47 4.33
CA PRO A 230 -12.27 10.12 3.57
C PRO A 230 -13.63 10.13 4.28
N PHE A 231 -13.99 9.06 4.98
CA PHE A 231 -15.25 8.97 5.72
C PHE A 231 -15.27 9.95 6.89
N TRP A 232 -14.15 10.07 7.59
CA TRP A 232 -14.00 11.04 8.66
C TRP A 232 -14.13 12.48 8.14
N LEU A 233 -13.45 12.82 7.06
CA LEU A 233 -13.50 14.17 6.47
C LEU A 233 -14.91 14.54 6.01
N GLY A 234 -15.62 13.61 5.37
CA GLY A 234 -17.01 13.83 4.98
C GLY A 234 -17.96 13.97 6.18
N ALA A 235 -17.81 13.13 7.21
CA ALA A 235 -18.70 13.17 8.38
C ALA A 235 -18.46 14.36 9.30
N VAL A 236 -17.20 14.81 9.41
CA VAL A 236 -16.78 15.79 10.43
C VAL A 236 -16.60 17.20 9.84
N LEU A 237 -16.14 17.30 8.60
CA LEU A 237 -15.87 18.58 7.94
C LEU A 237 -16.78 18.86 6.73
N ASP A 238 -17.71 17.96 6.42
CA ASP A 238 -18.58 18.00 5.23
C ASP A 238 -17.79 18.13 3.92
N TRP A 239 -16.58 17.56 3.90
CA TRP A 239 -15.72 17.63 2.73
C TRP A 239 -16.22 16.75 1.61
N ASN A 240 -16.12 17.27 0.39
CA ASN A 240 -16.40 16.51 -0.81
C ASN A 240 -15.15 15.73 -1.30
N GLN A 241 -15.36 14.89 -2.31
CA GLN A 241 -14.31 14.08 -2.95
C GLN A 241 -13.10 14.86 -3.48
N LYS A 242 -13.27 16.14 -3.86
CA LYS A 242 -12.19 16.99 -4.37
C LYS A 242 -11.27 17.43 -3.24
N GLU A 243 -11.84 17.88 -2.13
CA GLU A 243 -11.10 18.29 -0.93
C GLU A 243 -10.36 17.10 -0.30
N VAL A 244 -11.04 15.94 -0.20
CA VAL A 244 -10.42 14.68 0.21
C VAL A 244 -9.25 14.32 -0.72
N GLY A 245 -9.44 14.44 -2.04
CA GLY A 245 -8.38 14.20 -3.03
C GLY A 245 -7.14 15.06 -2.79
N TYR A 246 -7.32 16.37 -2.53
CA TYR A 246 -6.20 17.28 -2.24
C TYR A 246 -5.46 16.93 -0.96
N LEU A 247 -6.16 16.56 0.10
CA LEU A 247 -5.50 16.17 1.35
C LEU A 247 -4.74 14.85 1.20
N LEU A 248 -5.31 13.87 0.51
CA LEU A 248 -4.60 12.61 0.22
C LEU A 248 -3.37 12.85 -0.66
N MET A 249 -3.44 13.79 -1.61
CA MET A 249 -2.28 14.22 -2.39
C MET A 249 -1.20 14.86 -1.51
N LEU A 250 -1.58 15.77 -0.61
CA LEU A 250 -0.64 16.39 0.35
C LEU A 250 0.02 15.33 1.24
N GLY A 251 -0.76 14.39 1.77
CA GLY A 251 -0.28 13.26 2.57
C GLY A 251 0.67 12.37 1.77
N GLY A 252 0.34 12.05 0.51
CA GLY A 252 1.21 11.29 -0.39
C GLY A 252 2.53 12.00 -0.68
N LEU A 253 2.52 13.33 -0.89
CA LEU A 253 3.75 14.12 -1.07
C LEU A 253 4.62 14.10 0.19
N ALA A 254 4.02 14.23 1.37
CA ALA A 254 4.74 14.13 2.64
C ALA A 254 5.38 12.73 2.82
N VAL A 255 4.63 11.67 2.52
CA VAL A 255 5.11 10.29 2.51
C VAL A 255 6.28 10.11 1.54
N ALA A 256 6.16 10.59 0.30
CA ALA A 256 7.21 10.49 -0.70
C ALA A 256 8.49 11.24 -0.26
N PHE A 257 8.34 12.43 0.34
CA PHE A 257 9.44 13.19 0.90
C PHE A 257 10.15 12.43 2.03
N VAL A 258 9.39 11.91 2.99
CA VAL A 258 9.94 11.14 4.13
C VAL A 258 10.66 9.89 3.64
N GLN A 259 10.06 9.12 2.72
CA GLN A 259 10.70 7.92 2.18
C GLN A 259 11.98 8.20 1.40
N SER A 260 11.99 9.25 0.58
CA SER A 260 13.08 9.52 -0.35
C SER A 260 14.26 10.22 0.32
N ILE A 261 13.99 11.09 1.29
CA ILE A 261 15.00 12.01 1.86
C ILE A 261 15.28 11.70 3.32
N VAL A 262 14.26 11.38 4.13
CA VAL A 262 14.41 11.31 5.60
C VAL A 262 14.86 9.91 6.06
N VAL A 263 14.31 8.84 5.49
CA VAL A 263 14.56 7.45 5.94
C VAL A 263 16.05 7.11 6.03
N GLY A 264 16.81 7.33 4.96
CA GLY A 264 18.22 6.92 4.88
C GLY A 264 19.10 7.59 5.94
N PRO A 265 19.15 8.94 5.99
CA PRO A 265 19.89 9.67 7.03
C PRO A 265 19.43 9.33 8.44
N LEU A 266 18.12 9.16 8.67
CA LEU A 266 17.58 8.84 9.98
C LEU A 266 18.05 7.47 10.46
N PHE A 267 18.01 6.44 9.61
CA PHE A 267 18.48 5.10 9.99
C PHE A 267 19.98 5.10 10.30
N LYS A 268 20.79 5.86 9.54
CA LYS A 268 22.23 6.02 9.84
C LYS A 268 22.48 6.74 11.18
N ALA A 269 21.65 7.71 11.53
CA ALA A 269 21.86 8.53 12.72
C ALA A 269 21.42 7.85 14.02
N ILE A 270 20.27 7.17 14.01
CA ILE A 270 19.65 6.64 15.24
C ILE A 270 19.35 5.14 15.21
N GLY A 271 19.55 4.47 14.08
CA GLY A 271 19.17 3.05 13.88
C GLY A 271 17.68 2.87 13.63
N GLU A 272 17.31 1.67 13.17
CA GLU A 272 15.96 1.36 12.68
C GLU A 272 14.92 1.25 13.80
N GLU A 273 15.26 0.66 14.96
CA GLU A 273 14.34 0.58 16.11
C GLU A 273 13.97 1.97 16.65
N LYS A 274 14.94 2.90 16.76
CA LYS A 274 14.64 4.27 17.20
C LYS A 274 13.91 5.05 16.12
N ALA A 275 14.23 4.85 14.85
CA ALA A 275 13.47 5.46 13.76
C ALA A 275 12.02 4.99 13.74
N LEU A 276 11.76 3.71 14.04
CA LEU A 276 10.42 3.19 14.22
C LEU A 276 9.67 3.90 15.36
N MET A 277 10.33 4.14 16.50
CA MET A 277 9.76 4.94 17.59
C MET A 277 9.44 6.37 17.19
N VAL A 278 10.31 7.03 16.40
CA VAL A 278 10.05 8.38 15.87
C VAL A 278 8.79 8.38 15.00
N GLY A 279 8.67 7.40 14.09
CA GLY A 279 7.50 7.27 13.22
C GLY A 279 6.21 7.02 14.01
N ALA A 280 6.26 6.10 14.98
CA ALA A 280 5.13 5.85 15.87
C ALA A 280 4.76 7.07 16.72
N SER A 281 5.75 7.85 17.18
CA SER A 281 5.51 9.07 17.94
C SER A 281 4.82 10.14 17.10
N LEU A 282 5.30 10.36 15.86
CA LEU A 282 4.64 11.26 14.91
C LEU A 282 3.19 10.83 14.65
N CYS A 283 2.97 9.53 14.45
CA CYS A 283 1.63 8.97 14.25
C CYS A 283 0.70 9.28 15.44
N ILE A 284 1.15 9.02 16.67
CA ILE A 284 0.39 9.31 17.89
C ILE A 284 0.12 10.80 18.00
N THR A 285 1.13 11.65 17.79
CA THR A 285 0.97 13.11 17.86
C THR A 285 -0.08 13.59 16.86
N GLY A 286 -0.04 13.12 15.61
CA GLY A 286 -1.05 13.46 14.61
C GLY A 286 -2.45 13.01 15.01
N CYS A 287 -2.60 11.78 15.53
CA CYS A 287 -3.89 11.29 16.02
C CYS A 287 -4.40 12.11 17.22
N LEU A 288 -3.53 12.45 18.18
CA LEU A 288 -3.90 13.26 19.35
C LEU A 288 -4.32 14.68 18.94
N VAL A 289 -3.60 15.30 18.02
CA VAL A 289 -3.98 16.61 17.47
C VAL A 289 -5.36 16.54 16.83
N LEU A 290 -5.65 15.47 16.07
CA LEU A 290 -6.95 15.26 15.45
C LEU A 290 -8.07 15.03 16.47
N ILE A 291 -7.85 14.22 17.50
CA ILE A 291 -8.87 13.84 18.50
C ILE A 291 -9.14 14.96 19.51
N MET A 292 -8.11 15.66 19.96
CA MET A 292 -8.22 16.62 21.06
C MET A 292 -8.59 18.04 20.60
N SER A 293 -8.47 18.32 19.31
CA SER A 293 -8.71 19.65 18.78
C SER A 293 -10.09 19.75 18.12
N PRO A 294 -10.78 20.91 18.19
CA PRO A 294 -12.05 21.09 17.50
C PRO A 294 -11.90 20.85 16.00
N PRO A 295 -12.83 20.14 15.35
CA PRO A 295 -12.74 19.90 13.91
C PRO A 295 -12.52 21.18 13.09
N SER A 296 -11.43 21.21 12.31
CA SER A 296 -11.17 22.29 11.35
C SER A 296 -10.32 21.83 10.18
N ILE A 297 -10.39 22.60 9.09
CA ILE A 297 -9.55 22.41 7.90
C ILE A 297 -8.07 22.43 8.25
N ILE A 298 -7.64 23.38 9.10
CA ILE A 298 -6.23 23.52 9.50
C ILE A 298 -5.75 22.26 10.23
N ILE A 299 -6.58 21.72 11.12
CA ILE A 299 -6.24 20.50 11.87
C ILE A 299 -6.12 19.31 10.92
N ALA A 300 -7.03 19.14 9.97
CA ALA A 300 -6.91 18.08 8.98
C ALA A 300 -5.63 18.20 8.13
N VAL A 301 -5.37 19.38 7.59
CA VAL A 301 -4.19 19.66 6.73
C VAL A 301 -2.87 19.48 7.46
N CYS A 302 -2.81 19.72 8.77
CA CYS A 302 -1.61 19.48 9.58
C CYS A 302 -1.52 18.03 10.07
N ALA A 303 -2.60 17.47 10.63
CA ALA A 303 -2.57 16.18 11.30
C ALA A 303 -2.39 15.02 10.32
N PHE A 304 -3.13 14.96 9.20
CA PHE A 304 -3.09 13.80 8.31
C PHE A 304 -1.72 13.56 7.68
N PRO A 305 -1.02 14.57 7.13
CA PRO A 305 0.34 14.37 6.64
C PRO A 305 1.31 13.86 7.71
N ILE A 306 1.16 14.29 8.97
CA ILE A 306 1.96 13.80 10.10
C ILE A 306 1.64 12.33 10.40
N ILE A 307 0.36 11.95 10.47
CA ILE A 307 -0.08 10.56 10.70
C ILE A 307 0.43 9.66 9.58
N MET A 308 0.24 10.06 8.31
CA MET A 308 0.64 9.28 7.14
C MET A 308 2.17 9.14 7.05
N SER A 309 2.92 10.20 7.37
CA SER A 309 4.39 10.15 7.42
C SER A 309 4.90 9.22 8.52
N GLY A 310 4.31 9.29 9.72
CA GLY A 310 4.67 8.46 10.86
C GLY A 310 4.42 6.97 10.60
N THR A 311 3.23 6.63 10.10
CA THR A 311 2.89 5.24 9.72
C THR A 311 3.75 4.72 8.57
N THR A 312 4.13 5.58 7.63
CA THR A 312 4.97 5.22 6.49
C THR A 312 6.39 4.88 6.89
N LEU A 313 6.97 5.59 7.86
CA LEU A 313 8.35 5.35 8.33
C LEU A 313 8.51 3.94 8.94
N ALA A 314 7.43 3.39 9.49
CA ALA A 314 7.44 2.09 10.13
C ALA A 314 7.68 0.92 9.15
N PHE A 315 7.17 1.02 7.92
CA PHE A 315 7.29 -0.05 6.93
C PHE A 315 8.73 -0.37 6.47
N PRO A 316 9.56 0.62 6.03
CA PRO A 316 10.96 0.35 5.69
C PRO A 316 11.80 -0.03 6.92
N ALA A 317 11.50 0.53 8.10
CA ALA A 317 12.21 0.19 9.34
C ALA A 317 12.02 -1.29 9.67
N MET A 318 10.78 -1.78 9.65
CA MET A 318 10.48 -3.18 9.92
C MET A 318 11.08 -4.14 8.89
N ASN A 319 11.05 -3.79 7.61
CA ASN A 319 11.70 -4.61 6.58
C ASN A 319 13.23 -4.66 6.79
N SER A 320 13.86 -3.56 7.20
CA SER A 320 15.28 -3.53 7.56
C SER A 320 15.57 -4.42 8.78
N ILE A 321 14.77 -4.31 9.85
CA ILE A 321 14.92 -5.12 11.07
C ILE A 321 14.76 -6.62 10.75
N ILE A 322 13.76 -7.00 9.93
CA ILE A 322 13.55 -8.39 9.50
C ILE A 322 14.74 -8.88 8.67
N SER A 323 15.21 -8.07 7.74
CA SER A 323 16.37 -8.34 6.90
C SER A 323 17.63 -8.59 7.73
N ASN A 324 17.91 -7.74 8.71
CA ASN A 324 19.13 -7.81 9.54
C ASN A 324 19.10 -8.97 10.56
N ARG A 325 17.92 -9.46 10.92
CA ARG A 325 17.75 -10.53 11.94
C ARG A 325 17.50 -11.92 11.34
N THR A 326 17.57 -12.03 10.03
CA THR A 326 17.32 -13.26 9.30
C THR A 326 18.60 -13.67 8.56
N ASP A 327 18.95 -14.95 8.64
CA ASP A 327 20.13 -15.47 7.94
C ASP A 327 20.01 -15.20 6.44
N GLN A 328 21.13 -14.90 5.78
CA GLN A 328 21.18 -14.52 4.36
C GLN A 328 20.52 -15.57 3.44
N GLN A 329 20.57 -16.85 3.81
CA GLN A 329 19.92 -17.95 3.09
C GLN A 329 18.39 -17.94 3.20
N THR A 330 17.84 -17.34 4.27
CA THR A 330 16.40 -17.36 4.60
C THR A 330 15.74 -15.99 4.48
N GLN A 331 16.54 -14.94 4.20
CA GLN A 331 16.13 -13.54 4.10
C GLN A 331 15.04 -13.30 3.06
N GLY A 332 15.17 -13.90 1.86
CA GLY A 332 14.16 -13.79 0.81
C GLY A 332 12.82 -14.41 1.21
N ALA A 333 12.85 -15.56 1.89
CA ALA A 333 11.67 -16.18 2.44
C ALA A 333 11.04 -15.29 3.52
N ALA A 334 11.82 -14.79 4.50
CA ALA A 334 11.30 -13.91 5.54
C ALA A 334 10.65 -12.63 4.99
N LEU A 335 11.26 -11.96 4.01
CA LEU A 335 10.65 -10.79 3.35
C LEU A 335 9.38 -11.15 2.58
N GLY A 336 9.34 -12.34 1.97
CA GLY A 336 8.12 -12.91 1.39
C GLY A 336 7.01 -13.11 2.44
N LEU A 337 7.35 -13.62 3.63
CA LEU A 337 6.40 -13.81 4.74
C LEU A 337 5.82 -12.46 5.15
N SER A 338 6.71 -11.48 5.33
CA SER A 338 6.34 -10.12 5.70
C SER A 338 5.33 -9.55 4.71
N ASN A 339 5.59 -9.62 3.41
CA ASN A 339 4.65 -9.11 2.40
C ASN A 339 3.28 -9.81 2.44
N GLY A 340 3.26 -11.13 2.63
CA GLY A 340 2.01 -11.88 2.80
C GLY A 340 1.24 -11.45 4.06
N LEU A 341 1.92 -11.36 5.19
CA LEU A 341 1.34 -10.91 6.47
C LEU A 341 0.90 -9.44 6.44
N SER A 342 1.64 -8.55 5.76
CA SER A 342 1.22 -7.17 5.56
C SER A 342 -0.07 -7.08 4.76
N SER A 343 -0.26 -7.97 3.78
CA SER A 343 -1.49 -8.03 3.01
C SER A 343 -2.70 -8.40 3.89
N LEU A 344 -2.54 -9.30 4.87
CA LEU A 344 -3.56 -9.56 5.88
C LEU A 344 -3.88 -8.30 6.69
N GLY A 345 -2.87 -7.54 7.12
CA GLY A 345 -3.06 -6.24 7.78
C GLY A 345 -3.84 -5.24 6.92
N ARG A 346 -3.58 -5.23 5.59
CA ARG A 346 -4.32 -4.38 4.63
C ARG A 346 -5.77 -4.80 4.41
N VAL A 347 -6.11 -6.06 4.64
CA VAL A 347 -7.50 -6.57 4.57
C VAL A 347 -8.24 -6.31 5.88
N ILE A 348 -7.62 -6.67 7.01
CA ILE A 348 -8.25 -6.62 8.34
C ILE A 348 -8.38 -5.17 8.81
N GLY A 349 -7.35 -4.34 8.58
CA GLY A 349 -7.31 -2.95 9.03
C GLY A 349 -8.56 -2.15 8.63
N PRO A 350 -8.91 -2.04 7.33
CA PRO A 350 -10.08 -1.29 6.90
C PRO A 350 -11.39 -1.87 7.44
N LEU A 351 -11.55 -3.20 7.48
CA LEU A 351 -12.76 -3.82 8.04
C LEU A 351 -12.95 -3.45 9.52
N SER A 352 -11.88 -3.51 10.32
CA SER A 352 -11.90 -3.06 11.70
C SER A 352 -12.24 -1.57 11.80
N ALA A 353 -11.66 -0.73 10.93
CA ALA A 353 -11.96 0.70 10.89
C ALA A 353 -13.45 0.97 10.61
N GLY A 354 -14.05 0.22 9.69
CA GLY A 354 -15.47 0.36 9.34
C GLY A 354 -16.44 -0.04 10.44
N VAL A 355 -16.06 -1.01 11.29
CA VAL A 355 -16.86 -1.38 12.48
C VAL A 355 -16.70 -0.33 13.59
N LEU A 356 -15.50 0.19 13.76
CA LEU A 356 -15.20 1.21 14.78
C LEU A 356 -15.85 2.55 14.44
N PHE A 357 -15.81 2.93 13.17
CA PHE A 357 -16.35 4.20 12.70
C PHE A 357 -17.88 4.22 12.81
N THR A 358 -18.38 5.18 13.58
CA THR A 358 -19.81 5.46 13.68
C THR A 358 -20.04 6.97 13.61
N PRO A 359 -21.21 7.44 13.14
CA PRO A 359 -21.52 8.87 13.14
C PRO A 359 -21.44 9.53 14.53
N ALA A 360 -21.70 8.77 15.59
CA ALA A 360 -21.64 9.25 16.97
C ALA A 360 -20.21 9.29 17.54
N ALA A 361 -19.27 8.52 16.97
CA ALA A 361 -17.88 8.45 17.41
C ALA A 361 -16.95 8.32 16.19
N PRO A 362 -16.85 9.38 15.34
CA PRO A 362 -16.06 9.34 14.11
C PRO A 362 -14.55 9.18 14.40
N ASP A 363 -14.08 9.63 15.56
CA ASP A 363 -12.66 9.61 15.95
C ASP A 363 -12.15 8.25 16.45
N SER A 364 -13.06 7.31 16.75
CA SER A 364 -12.73 6.02 17.35
C SER A 364 -11.66 5.20 16.58
N PRO A 365 -11.60 5.21 15.23
CA PRO A 365 -10.56 4.49 14.50
C PRO A 365 -9.17 5.10 14.72
N PHE A 366 -9.08 6.43 14.89
CA PHE A 366 -7.80 7.10 15.14
C PHE A 366 -7.29 6.88 16.56
N ILE A 367 -8.17 6.60 17.52
CA ILE A 367 -7.77 6.12 18.86
C ILE A 367 -7.06 4.77 18.74
N VAL A 368 -7.59 3.87 17.92
CA VAL A 368 -6.96 2.56 17.67
C VAL A 368 -5.62 2.72 16.94
N VAL A 369 -5.52 3.64 15.98
CA VAL A 369 -4.23 3.97 15.33
C VAL A 369 -3.20 4.50 16.33
N ALA A 370 -3.59 5.40 17.23
CA ALA A 370 -2.72 5.90 18.30
C ALA A 370 -2.29 4.77 19.25
N PHE A 371 -3.21 3.88 19.61
CA PHE A 371 -2.91 2.71 20.43
C PHE A 371 -1.89 1.78 19.76
N VAL A 372 -2.06 1.51 18.46
CA VAL A 372 -1.09 0.75 17.64
C VAL A 372 0.29 1.41 17.66
N GLY A 373 0.35 2.74 17.53
CA GLY A 373 1.59 3.50 17.69
C GLY A 373 2.22 3.30 19.07
N GLY A 374 1.43 3.34 20.14
CA GLY A 374 1.91 3.11 21.52
C GLY A 374 2.48 1.71 21.70
N VAL A 375 1.80 0.68 21.20
CA VAL A 375 2.28 -0.72 21.20
C VAL A 375 3.62 -0.82 20.44
N CYS A 376 3.74 -0.13 19.31
CA CYS A 376 4.97 -0.09 18.52
C CYS A 376 6.15 0.54 19.28
N ILE A 377 5.91 1.63 20.02
CA ILE A 377 6.93 2.26 20.88
C ILE A 377 7.35 1.30 22.00
N LEU A 378 6.39 0.69 22.71
CA LEU A 378 6.67 -0.26 23.79
C LEU A 378 7.48 -1.46 23.30
N TRP A 379 7.12 -2.00 22.14
CA TRP A 379 7.86 -3.09 21.50
C TRP A 379 9.29 -2.66 21.15
N SER A 380 9.47 -1.49 20.54
CA SER A 380 10.80 -0.97 20.17
C SER A 380 11.68 -0.74 21.40
N LEU A 381 11.12 -0.24 22.51
CA LEU A 381 11.82 -0.10 23.79
C LEU A 381 12.23 -1.45 24.39
N PHE A 382 11.34 -2.44 24.33
CA PHE A 382 11.65 -3.80 24.75
C PHE A 382 12.80 -4.40 23.94
N GLU A 383 12.79 -4.20 22.62
CA GLU A 383 13.82 -4.68 21.72
C GLU A 383 15.19 -4.02 21.97
N LEU A 384 15.22 -2.71 22.15
CA LEU A 384 16.44 -1.97 22.49
C LEU A 384 17.04 -2.45 23.83
N ARG A 385 16.18 -2.68 24.84
CA ARG A 385 16.63 -3.23 26.13
C ARG A 385 17.15 -4.66 26.02
N ALA A 386 16.54 -5.48 25.17
CA ALA A 386 16.98 -6.85 24.95
C ALA A 386 18.34 -6.91 24.23
N GLN A 387 18.66 -5.93 23.37
CA GLN A 387 19.97 -5.82 22.71
C GLN A 387 21.07 -5.29 23.64
N SER A 388 20.72 -4.48 24.66
CA SER A 388 21.69 -3.92 25.61
C SER A 388 22.04 -4.85 26.77
N ARG A 389 21.41 -6.02 26.89
CA ARG A 389 21.75 -7.01 27.92
C ARG A 389 22.96 -7.83 27.44
N PRO A 390 24.05 -7.88 28.23
CA PRO A 390 25.29 -8.55 27.85
C PRO A 390 25.14 -10.06 27.68
#